data_AF-A0A813IWC4-F1
#
_entry.id   AF-A0A813IWC4-F1
#
_cell.length_a   1.000
_cell.length_b   1.000
_cell.length_c   1.000
_cell.angle_alpha   90.00
_cell.angle_beta   90.00
_cell.angle_gamma   90.00
#
_symmetry.space_group_name_H-M   'P 1'
#
loop_
_entity.id
_entity.type
_entity.pdbx_description
1 polymer ?
#
loop_
_entity_poly.entity_id
_entity_poly.type
_entity_poly.pdbx_seq_one_letter_code
_entity_poly.pdbx_strand_id
1 'polypeptide(L)'
;MHRSHWFRHGRVPSLLVQLQLLGWLLLAGAELYDDVHQHQRSADVPLEVDDPYYRDHTVLDPHKFLKWDTQPEAGKSVFGNLTVWLDPYDIGSPVLQLRIMMHLSVLQPAPLGPLMVHCGGPGSDIEGCTDLAGRVYEQTGGRFDVWIMNQRGVGEDAHPKLICDK
;
A
#
# COMPACT_ATOMS: atom_id res chain seq x y z
N MET A 1 -37.26 -6.73 -61.89
CA MET A 1 -38.48 -6.77 -61.03
C MET A 1 -38.09 -6.23 -59.66
N HIS A 2 -38.40 -4.95 -59.42
CA HIS A 2 -39.35 -4.44 -58.40
C HIS A 2 -38.78 -4.38 -56.96
N ARG A 3 -38.46 -3.15 -56.50
CA ARG A 3 -39.18 -2.37 -55.44
C ARG A 3 -38.78 -2.85 -54.02
N SER A 4 -38.53 -2.04 -53.00
CA SER A 4 -39.02 -0.68 -52.71
C SER A 4 -38.18 -0.05 -51.57
N HIS A 5 -38.04 1.27 -51.65
CA HIS A 5 -37.68 2.20 -50.58
C HIS A 5 -38.58 2.09 -49.35
N TRP A 6 -37.98 2.22 -48.16
CA TRP A 6 -38.61 2.86 -46.99
C TRP A 6 -37.56 3.69 -46.24
N PHE A 7 -37.52 4.99 -46.51
CA PHE A 7 -36.82 5.97 -45.68
C PHE A 7 -37.78 6.38 -44.55
N ARG A 8 -37.42 6.10 -43.29
CA ARG A 8 -38.09 6.67 -42.11
C ARG A 8 -37.37 7.93 -41.68
N HIS A 9 -38.08 9.06 -41.68
CA HIS A 9 -37.66 10.30 -41.05
C HIS A 9 -37.59 10.14 -39.53
N GLY A 10 -36.38 9.96 -39.00
CA GLY A 10 -36.08 10.20 -37.58
C GLY A 10 -35.86 11.69 -37.36
N ARG A 11 -36.69 12.30 -36.51
CA ARG A 11 -36.60 13.73 -36.15
C ARG A 11 -35.25 14.00 -35.49
N VAL A 12 -34.48 14.93 -36.06
CA VAL A 12 -33.32 15.50 -35.38
C VAL A 12 -33.84 16.35 -34.22
N PRO A 13 -33.47 16.07 -32.96
CA PRO A 13 -33.84 16.94 -31.84
C PRO A 13 -33.26 18.33 -32.10
N SER A 14 -34.06 19.38 -31.88
CA SER A 14 -33.60 20.74 -32.13
C SER A 14 -32.38 21.06 -31.25
N LEU A 15 -31.50 21.92 -31.75
CA LEU A 15 -30.28 22.37 -31.06
C LEU A 15 -30.54 22.83 -29.61
N LEU A 16 -31.75 23.33 -29.34
CA LEU A 16 -32.18 23.79 -28.03
C LEU A 16 -32.22 22.65 -26.98
N VAL A 17 -32.64 21.45 -27.38
CA VAL A 17 -32.72 20.27 -26.49
C VAL A 17 -31.32 19.72 -26.19
N GLN A 18 -30.41 19.76 -27.16
CA GLN A 18 -29.02 19.34 -26.96
C GLN A 18 -28.25 20.30 -26.03
N LEU A 19 -28.48 21.60 -26.12
CA LEU A 19 -27.85 22.59 -25.24
C LEU A 19 -28.35 22.51 -23.79
N GLN A 20 -29.62 22.19 -23.57
CA GLN A 20 -30.16 21.99 -22.22
C GLN A 20 -29.55 20.76 -21.53
N LEU A 21 -29.38 19.64 -22.24
CA LEU A 21 -28.74 18.44 -21.69
C LEU A 21 -27.26 18.63 -21.36
N LEU A 22 -26.53 19.40 -22.17
CA LEU A 22 -25.13 19.77 -21.88
C LEU A 22 -24.99 20.67 -20.66
N GLY A 23 -25.93 21.61 -20.45
CA GLY A 23 -25.95 22.46 -19.25
C GLY A 23 -26.16 21.67 -17.96
N TRP A 24 -27.07 20.69 -17.97
CA TRP A 24 -27.31 19.81 -16.81
C TRP A 24 -26.12 18.88 -16.51
N LEU A 25 -25.42 18.38 -17.53
CA LEU A 25 -24.22 17.57 -17.31
C LEU A 25 -23.05 18.38 -16.72
N LEU A 26 -22.89 19.64 -17.12
CA LEU A 26 -21.82 20.50 -16.60
C LEU A 26 -22.08 20.95 -15.16
N LEU A 27 -23.34 21.20 -14.76
CA LEU A 27 -23.67 21.52 -13.38
C LEU A 27 -23.56 20.30 -12.45
N ALA A 28 -24.01 19.11 -12.88
CA ALA A 28 -23.86 17.89 -12.08
C ALA A 28 -22.40 17.44 -11.92
N GLY A 29 -21.54 17.73 -12.91
CA GLY A 29 -20.10 17.46 -12.82
C GLY A 29 -19.35 18.40 -11.87
N ALA A 30 -19.83 19.63 -11.67
CA ALA A 30 -19.21 20.60 -10.77
C ALA A 30 -19.49 20.29 -9.28
N GLU A 31 -20.72 19.89 -8.93
CA GLU A 31 -21.07 19.55 -7.55
C GLU A 31 -20.40 18.25 -7.06
N LEU A 32 -20.11 17.30 -7.95
CA LEU A 32 -19.37 16.07 -7.63
C LEU A 32 -17.84 16.28 -7.55
N TYR A 33 -17.32 17.39 -8.08
CA TYR A 33 -15.89 17.69 -8.03
C TYR A 33 -15.48 18.37 -6.71
N ASP A 34 -16.35 19.19 -6.13
CA ASP A 34 -16.05 19.87 -4.85
C ASP A 34 -16.11 18.92 -3.64
N ASP A 35 -16.96 17.89 -3.67
CA ASP A 35 -17.14 16.98 -2.53
C ASP A 35 -15.96 15.98 -2.34
N VAL A 36 -15.23 15.67 -3.41
CA VAL A 36 -14.04 14.79 -3.34
C VAL A 36 -12.82 15.52 -2.76
N HIS A 37 -12.75 16.85 -2.87
CA HIS A 37 -11.59 17.62 -2.43
C HIS A 37 -11.70 18.17 -1.01
N GLN A 38 -12.85 18.05 -0.34
CA GLN A 38 -13.04 18.63 0.99
C GLN A 38 -12.66 17.67 2.14
N HIS A 39 -12.47 16.37 1.87
CA HIS A 39 -12.05 15.38 2.88
C HIS A 39 -10.55 15.05 2.92
N GLN A 40 -9.71 15.72 2.13
CA GLN A 40 -8.26 15.54 2.16
C GLN A 40 -7.48 16.56 3.01
N ARG A 41 -8.14 17.47 3.75
CA ARG A 41 -7.47 18.49 4.58
C ARG A 41 -7.39 18.15 6.07
N SER A 42 -7.00 16.92 6.39
CA SER A 42 -6.65 16.56 7.76
C SER A 42 -5.37 15.74 7.75
N ALA A 43 -4.23 16.44 7.72
CA ALA A 43 -3.02 16.17 8.52
C ALA A 43 -1.77 16.86 7.92
N ASP A 44 -1.80 18.18 7.71
CA ASP A 44 -0.55 18.97 7.71
C ASP A 44 -0.14 19.26 9.16
N VAL A 45 0.04 18.19 9.95
CA VAL A 45 0.82 18.29 11.18
C VAL A 45 2.27 18.13 10.72
N PRO A 46 3.14 19.16 10.87
CA PRO A 46 4.56 18.95 10.70
C PRO A 46 4.96 17.87 11.70
N LEU A 47 5.28 16.68 11.22
CA LEU A 47 5.98 15.68 12.01
C LEU A 47 7.38 16.25 12.26
N GLU A 48 7.53 17.17 13.21
CA GLU A 48 8.80 17.43 13.86
C GLU A 48 9.16 16.16 14.65
N VAL A 49 9.61 15.13 13.93
CA VAL A 49 10.35 14.00 14.50
C VAL A 49 11.78 14.48 14.71
N ASP A 50 11.96 15.53 15.52
CA ASP A 50 13.25 15.87 16.09
C ASP A 50 13.41 15.12 17.43
N ASP A 51 13.03 13.84 17.42
CA ASP A 51 13.35 12.91 18.49
C ASP A 51 14.80 12.44 18.25
N PRO A 52 15.76 12.86 19.10
CA PRO A 52 17.17 12.49 18.95
C PRO A 52 17.39 10.96 19.00
N TYR A 53 16.39 10.19 19.43
CA TYR A 53 16.42 8.74 19.46
C TYR A 53 16.29 8.09 18.07
N TYR A 54 15.80 8.81 17.05
CA TYR A 54 15.61 8.27 15.69
C TYR A 54 16.82 8.44 14.76
N ARG A 55 17.90 9.11 15.18
CA ARG A 55 18.99 9.54 14.27
C ARG A 55 20.09 8.52 13.98
N ASP A 56 20.11 7.36 14.64
CA ASP A 56 21.24 6.40 14.52
C ASP A 56 20.86 5.02 13.95
N HIS A 57 19.62 4.80 13.50
CA HIS A 57 19.22 3.49 12.98
C HIS A 57 19.25 3.44 11.46
N THR A 58 19.94 2.45 10.93
CA THR A 58 19.93 2.12 9.50
C THR A 58 19.27 0.77 9.29
N VAL A 59 18.93 0.46 8.05
CA VAL A 59 18.46 -0.89 7.69
C VAL A 59 19.47 -1.97 8.09
N LEU A 60 20.76 -1.65 8.01
CA LEU A 60 21.88 -2.54 8.34
C LEU A 60 22.19 -2.57 9.85
N ASP A 61 21.71 -1.58 10.60
CA ASP A 61 21.82 -1.45 12.05
C ASP A 61 20.47 -1.03 12.64
N PRO A 62 19.51 -1.96 12.69
CA PRO A 62 18.14 -1.63 13.06
C PRO A 62 18.02 -1.32 14.55
N HIS A 63 16.97 -0.58 14.90
CA HIS A 63 16.59 -0.39 16.30
C HIS A 63 16.30 -1.75 16.97
N LYS A 64 16.47 -1.86 18.30
CA LYS A 64 16.29 -3.09 19.12
C LYS A 64 14.96 -3.84 18.93
N PHE A 65 13.95 -3.22 18.33
CA PHE A 65 12.67 -3.86 18.03
C PHE A 65 12.73 -4.77 16.82
N LEU A 66 13.69 -4.58 15.92
CA LEU A 66 13.88 -5.43 14.75
C LEU A 66 15.17 -6.21 14.88
N LYS A 67 15.04 -7.54 14.82
CA LYS A 67 16.18 -8.46 14.78
C LYS A 67 16.16 -9.23 13.47
N TRP A 68 17.22 -9.10 12.68
CA TRP A 68 17.45 -9.93 11.51
C TRP A 68 17.90 -11.34 11.91
N ASP A 69 17.48 -12.34 11.14
CA ASP A 69 17.92 -13.73 11.32
C ASP A 69 19.40 -13.90 10.95
N THR A 70 19.82 -13.15 9.93
CA THR A 70 21.18 -13.12 9.39
C THR A 70 21.59 -11.67 9.10
N GLN A 71 22.89 -11.42 8.94
CA GLN A 71 23.37 -10.11 8.50
C GLN A 71 22.72 -9.74 7.15
N PRO A 72 22.09 -8.55 7.01
CA PRO A 72 21.59 -8.09 5.73
C PRO A 72 22.72 -7.85 4.72
N GLU A 73 22.48 -8.22 3.46
CA GLU A 73 23.42 -8.02 2.35
C GLU A 73 22.71 -7.37 1.17
N ALA A 74 23.36 -6.41 0.51
CA ALA A 74 22.82 -5.69 -0.63
C ALA A 74 22.43 -6.66 -1.77
N GLY A 75 21.24 -6.46 -2.35
CA GLY A 75 20.71 -7.31 -3.42
C GLY A 75 20.21 -8.69 -2.97
N LYS A 76 20.13 -8.96 -1.66
CA LYS A 76 19.61 -10.21 -1.12
C LYS A 76 18.35 -9.97 -0.29
N SER A 77 17.55 -11.02 -0.15
CA SER A 77 16.48 -11.06 0.85
C SER A 77 17.03 -11.44 2.22
N VAL A 78 16.55 -10.77 3.26
CA VAL A 78 16.81 -11.10 4.67
C VAL A 78 15.48 -11.17 5.40
N PHE A 79 15.34 -12.16 6.28
CA PHE A 79 14.20 -12.29 7.16
C PHE A 79 14.55 -11.81 8.56
N GLY A 80 13.55 -11.38 9.32
CA GLY A 80 13.71 -10.96 10.69
C GLY A 80 12.39 -10.94 11.45
N ASN A 81 12.48 -10.60 12.72
CA ASN A 81 11.35 -10.46 13.61
C ASN A 81 11.27 -9.04 14.15
N LEU A 82 10.12 -8.41 13.96
CA LEU A 82 9.78 -7.09 14.47
C LEU A 82 8.89 -7.24 15.71
N THR A 83 9.37 -6.76 16.85
CA THR A 83 8.65 -6.76 18.12
C THR A 83 7.92 -5.44 18.31
N VAL A 84 6.59 -5.48 18.45
CA VAL A 84 5.75 -4.30 18.65
C VAL A 84 4.75 -4.52 19.78
N TRP A 85 4.20 -3.45 20.34
CA TRP A 85 3.12 -3.54 21.32
C TRP A 85 1.80 -3.96 20.66
N LEU A 86 0.98 -4.73 21.38
CA LEU A 86 -0.34 -5.16 20.93
C LEU A 86 -1.29 -3.97 20.75
N ASP A 87 -1.25 -3.08 21.72
CA ASP A 87 -1.88 -1.76 21.67
C ASP A 87 -0.78 -0.72 21.42
N PRO A 88 -0.79 -0.02 20.28
CA PRO A 88 0.24 0.96 19.96
C PRO A 88 0.24 2.17 20.91
N TYR A 89 -0.84 2.39 21.68
CA TYR A 89 -0.96 3.49 22.63
C TYR A 89 -0.65 3.08 24.09
N ASP A 90 -0.48 1.78 24.36
CA ASP A 90 -0.17 1.26 25.69
C ASP A 90 1.11 0.41 25.66
N ILE A 91 2.21 1.01 26.14
CA ILE A 91 3.52 0.35 26.26
C ILE A 91 3.55 -0.76 27.32
N GLY A 92 2.52 -0.86 28.17
CA GLY A 92 2.34 -1.95 29.12
C GLY A 92 1.60 -3.14 28.53
N SER A 93 1.08 -3.01 27.30
CA SER A 93 0.35 -4.08 26.62
C SER A 93 1.28 -5.25 26.25
N PRO A 94 0.73 -6.47 26.04
CA PRO A 94 1.52 -7.58 25.54
C PRO A 94 2.25 -7.25 24.24
N VAL A 95 3.38 -7.91 23.98
CA VAL A 95 4.10 -7.76 22.70
C VAL A 95 3.58 -8.73 21.63
N LEU A 96 3.69 -8.29 20.39
CA LEU A 96 3.57 -9.07 19.17
C LEU A 96 4.95 -9.27 18.57
N GLN A 97 5.19 -10.45 18.00
CA GLN A 97 6.30 -10.66 17.06
C GLN A 97 5.73 -10.81 15.65
N LEU A 98 6.13 -9.90 14.78
CA LEU A 98 5.77 -9.89 13.37
C LEU A 98 6.97 -10.39 12.56
N ARG A 99 6.75 -11.45 11.78
CA ARG A 99 7.73 -11.90 10.79
C ARG A 99 7.83 -10.87 9.68
N ILE A 100 9.05 -10.48 9.32
CA ILE A 100 9.31 -9.55 8.23
C ILE A 100 10.37 -10.09 7.29
N MET A 101 10.38 -9.58 6.07
CA MET A 101 11.41 -9.83 5.07
C MET A 101 11.64 -8.53 4.32
N MET A 102 12.91 -8.29 4.02
CA MET A 102 13.33 -7.20 3.18
C MET A 102 14.22 -7.74 2.07
N HIS A 103 13.93 -7.34 0.85
CA HIS A 103 14.83 -7.49 -0.29
C HIS A 103 15.59 -6.18 -0.49
N LEU A 104 16.89 -6.18 -0.19
CA LEU A 104 17.71 -4.97 -0.19
C LEU A 104 18.01 -4.52 -1.62
N SER A 105 18.00 -3.22 -1.85
CA SER A 105 18.61 -2.63 -3.04
C SER A 105 20.08 -3.02 -3.14
N VAL A 106 20.55 -3.29 -4.36
CA VAL A 106 21.98 -3.45 -4.65
C VAL A 106 22.79 -2.17 -4.39
N LEU A 107 22.13 -1.02 -4.37
CA LEU A 107 22.74 0.27 -4.05
C LEU A 107 22.24 0.71 -2.66
N GLN A 108 23.16 0.90 -1.71
CA GLN A 108 22.84 1.30 -0.35
C GLN A 108 23.40 2.69 -0.05
N PRO A 109 22.62 3.61 0.55
CA PRO A 109 21.19 3.47 0.84
C PRO A 109 20.34 3.36 -0.44
N ALA A 110 19.20 2.68 -0.36
CA ALA A 110 18.31 2.50 -1.51
C ALA A 110 17.97 3.84 -2.17
N PRO A 111 18.22 4.02 -3.49
CA PRO A 111 18.05 5.31 -4.16
C PRO A 111 16.65 5.90 -4.06
N LEU A 112 15.62 5.05 -3.98
CA LEU A 112 14.22 5.46 -3.85
C LEU A 112 13.65 5.17 -2.45
N GLY A 113 14.49 4.71 -1.52
CA GLY A 113 14.12 4.42 -0.13
C GLY A 113 13.41 3.07 0.05
N PRO A 114 12.71 2.90 1.18
CA PRO A 114 11.95 1.68 1.47
C PRO A 114 10.59 1.67 0.76
N LEU A 115 10.17 0.51 0.28
CA LEU A 115 8.84 0.26 -0.28
C LEU A 115 8.21 -0.94 0.42
N MET A 116 7.16 -0.68 1.20
CA MET A 116 6.37 -1.75 1.82
C MET A 116 5.35 -2.29 0.83
N VAL A 117 5.31 -3.61 0.65
CA VAL A 117 4.30 -4.28 -0.16
C VAL A 117 3.53 -5.29 0.67
N HIS A 118 2.29 -5.52 0.28
CA HIS A 118 1.40 -6.47 0.93
C HIS A 118 0.52 -7.12 -0.12
N CYS A 119 0.34 -8.44 -0.04
CA CYS A 119 -0.45 -9.19 -1.02
C CYS A 119 -1.97 -9.11 -0.80
N GLY A 120 -2.41 -8.38 0.24
CA GLY A 120 -3.82 -8.10 0.53
C GLY A 120 -4.55 -9.27 1.19
N GLY A 121 -5.81 -9.06 1.56
CA GLY A 121 -6.65 -10.06 2.23
C GLY A 121 -6.28 -10.31 3.70
N PRO A 122 -7.26 -10.58 4.58
CA PRO A 122 -6.98 -11.00 5.94
C PRO A 122 -6.43 -12.44 5.94
N GLY A 123 -5.31 -12.67 6.64
CA GLY A 123 -4.71 -14.01 6.76
C GLY A 123 -3.61 -14.31 5.75
N SER A 124 -3.31 -13.39 4.83
CA SER A 124 -2.14 -13.54 3.95
C SER A 124 -0.86 -13.29 4.74
N ASP A 125 0.07 -14.24 4.62
CA ASP A 125 1.37 -14.20 5.26
C ASP A 125 2.49 -13.86 4.26
N ILE A 126 3.69 -13.77 4.79
CA ILE A 126 4.90 -13.40 4.08
C ILE A 126 5.31 -14.42 3.02
N GLU A 127 5.04 -15.70 3.26
CA GLU A 127 5.35 -16.78 2.32
C GLU A 127 4.51 -16.60 1.05
N GLY A 128 3.20 -16.37 1.21
CA GLY A 128 2.31 -16.05 0.09
C GLY A 128 2.62 -14.74 -0.63
N CYS A 129 3.28 -13.78 0.04
CA CYS A 129 3.63 -12.48 -0.55
C CYS A 129 5.04 -12.42 -1.17
N THR A 130 5.89 -13.46 -1.03
CA THR A 130 7.32 -13.37 -1.43
C THR A 130 7.50 -13.15 -2.93
N ASP A 131 6.70 -13.81 -3.77
CA ASP A 131 6.72 -13.63 -5.24
C ASP A 131 6.30 -12.22 -5.67
N LEU A 132 5.45 -11.55 -4.89
CA LEU A 132 5.09 -10.16 -5.14
C LEU A 132 6.29 -9.24 -4.88
N ALA A 133 7.01 -9.44 -3.77
CA ALA A 133 8.19 -8.65 -3.44
C ALA A 133 9.27 -8.77 -4.51
N GLY A 134 9.55 -9.98 -5.00
CA GLY A 134 10.50 -10.21 -6.09
C GLY A 134 10.11 -9.48 -7.38
N ARG A 135 8.84 -9.58 -7.80
CA ARG A 135 8.35 -8.88 -8.99
C ARG A 135 8.44 -7.35 -8.86
N VAL A 136 8.12 -6.81 -7.69
CA VAL A 136 8.22 -5.37 -7.41
C VAL A 136 9.68 -4.91 -7.47
N TYR A 137 10.59 -5.70 -6.90
CA TYR A 137 12.03 -5.42 -6.96
C TYR A 137 12.53 -5.37 -8.42
N GLU A 138 12.18 -6.36 -9.23
CA GLU A 138 12.54 -6.42 -10.65
C GLU A 138 11.96 -5.24 -11.45
N GLN A 139 10.67 -4.95 -11.29
CA GLN A 139 9.97 -3.88 -12.01
C GLN A 139 10.51 -2.49 -11.68
N THR A 140 11.03 -2.29 -10.47
CA THR A 140 11.61 -1.01 -10.06
C THR A 140 13.11 -0.89 -10.37
N GLY A 141 13.71 -1.95 -10.92
CA GLY A 141 15.14 -2.03 -11.20
C GLY A 141 15.99 -2.09 -9.93
N GLY A 142 15.45 -2.66 -8.86
CA GLY A 142 16.13 -2.84 -7.58
C GLY A 142 16.53 -1.54 -6.89
N ARG A 143 15.77 -0.46 -7.09
CA ARG A 143 16.07 0.88 -6.53
C ARG A 143 15.40 1.16 -5.18
N PHE A 144 14.53 0.26 -4.73
CA PHE A 144 13.94 0.28 -3.39
C PHE A 144 14.51 -0.85 -2.54
N ASP A 145 14.53 -0.66 -1.24
CA ASP A 145 14.48 -1.78 -0.30
C ASP A 145 13.02 -2.23 -0.21
N VAL A 146 12.71 -3.44 -0.69
CA VAL A 146 11.32 -3.92 -0.74
C VAL A 146 11.02 -4.70 0.53
N TRP A 147 10.06 -4.24 1.31
CA TRP A 147 9.66 -4.83 2.58
C TRP A 147 8.34 -5.58 2.45
N ILE A 148 8.24 -6.72 3.11
CA ILE A 148 6.99 -7.43 3.36
C ILE A 148 6.94 -7.88 4.82
N MET A 149 5.74 -7.97 5.38
CA MET A 149 5.54 -8.38 6.76
C MET A 149 4.27 -9.19 6.92
N ASN A 150 4.28 -10.10 7.90
CA ASN A 150 3.07 -10.74 8.39
C ASN A 150 2.14 -9.71 9.05
N GLN A 151 0.85 -9.93 8.88
CA GLN A 151 -0.18 -9.26 9.67
C GLN A 151 -0.16 -9.80 11.11
N ARG A 152 -0.67 -9.02 12.07
CA ARG A 152 -0.83 -9.46 13.46
C ARG A 152 -1.58 -10.79 13.52
N GLY A 153 -0.98 -11.78 14.16
CA GLY A 153 -1.60 -13.09 14.38
C GLY A 153 -1.67 -13.98 13.16
N VAL A 154 -1.00 -13.62 12.06
CA VAL A 154 -0.99 -14.35 10.78
C VAL A 154 0.39 -14.92 10.48
N GLY A 155 0.41 -16.16 9.99
CA GLY A 155 1.63 -16.92 9.67
C GLY A 155 2.03 -17.93 10.74
N GLU A 156 2.91 -18.85 10.39
CA GLU A 156 3.43 -19.89 11.29
C GLU A 156 4.17 -19.30 12.49
N ASP A 157 5.02 -18.31 12.24
CA ASP A 157 5.88 -17.64 13.24
C ASP A 157 5.18 -16.49 13.99
N ALA A 158 3.85 -16.38 13.88
CA ALA A 158 3.10 -15.33 14.57
C ALA A 158 3.02 -15.62 16.07
N HIS A 159 3.43 -14.65 16.88
CA HIS A 159 3.31 -14.74 18.34
C HIS A 159 2.65 -13.49 18.91
N PRO A 160 1.41 -13.61 19.46
CA PRO A 160 0.49 -14.75 19.41
C PRO A 160 -0.09 -15.00 18.01
N LYS A 161 -0.43 -16.25 17.69
CA LYS A 161 -1.11 -16.68 16.45
C LYS A 161 -2.63 -16.69 16.64
N LEU A 162 -3.39 -16.26 15.64
CA LEU A 162 -4.84 -16.43 15.62
C LEU A 162 -5.17 -17.87 15.21
N ILE A 163 -5.60 -18.67 16.18
CA ILE A 163 -6.04 -20.05 15.97
C ILE A 163 -7.50 -20.12 16.38
N CYS A 164 -8.36 -20.44 15.42
CA CYS A 164 -9.76 -20.76 15.66
C CYS A 164 -9.98 -22.19 15.17
N ASP A 165 -10.16 -23.13 16.09
CA ASP A 165 -10.65 -24.45 15.73
C ASP A 165 -12.11 -24.31 15.28
N LYS A 166 -12.48 -24.97 14.18
CA LYS A 166 -13.88 -25.08 13.76
C LYS A 166 -14.59 -26.21 14.49
#